data_AF-A0AAV0S448-F1
#
_entry.id   AF-A0AAV0S448-F1
#
_cell.length_a   1.000
_cell.length_b   1.000
_cell.length_c   1.000
_cell.angle_alpha   90.00
_cell.angle_beta   90.00
_cell.angle_gamma   90.00
#
_symmetry.space_group_name_H-M   'P 1'
#
loop_
_entity.id
_entity.type
_entity.pdbx_description
1 polymer ?
#
loop_
_entity_poly.entity_id
_entity_poly.type
_entity_poly.pdbx_seq_one_letter_code
_entity_poly.pdbx_strand_id
1 'polypeptide(L)'
;MLQALMNLLSLCFRPFGRSDGGGGGGGKEGLLWYRDVGKYGSGDFSMAVVQANQVLEDQSQIESGSFGTFVGVYDGHGGPEAARYVCDHLFRNFLVAEREGGAVTADTISRAFRATEEGFTSVVSELWSSRPQLATVGACCLVGVIYQQTLFIANLGDSRVVLGKKVGNTGGMAAIQLSTEHNASLEAIRHELKELHPNDPQIVVLKHGVWRVKGIIQVSRSIGDVYMKHARFNREPINSKFRLPEPMDMPIMSASPTILAHPLHPSDSFLIFASDGLWEHLSNEKAVDIVHSHPHAVRTFFPPPLTIISPYHCYFCLIMLAYNLSVMDCWCLHICLF
;
A
#
# COMPACT_ATOMS: atom_id res chain seq x y z
N MET A 1 18.48 1.98 -40.00
CA MET A 1 18.15 0.57 -39.67
C MET A 1 18.07 0.28 -38.17
N LEU A 2 18.51 1.17 -37.26
CA LEU A 2 18.26 1.03 -35.80
C LEU A 2 16.92 1.61 -35.32
N GLN A 3 16.28 2.52 -36.08
CA GLN A 3 15.02 3.15 -35.68
C GLN A 3 13.78 2.23 -35.81
N ALA A 4 13.88 1.17 -36.60
CA ALA A 4 12.76 0.25 -36.88
C ALA A 4 12.69 -0.94 -35.90
N LEU A 5 13.75 -1.18 -35.12
CA LEU A 5 13.82 -2.28 -34.14
C LEU A 5 13.33 -1.84 -32.74
N MET A 6 13.29 -0.54 -32.44
CA MET A 6 12.76 -0.01 -31.17
C MET A 6 11.25 0.22 -31.17
N ASN A 7 10.59 0.17 -32.34
CA ASN A 7 9.14 0.30 -32.47
C ASN A 7 8.39 -1.06 -32.43
N LEU A 8 9.10 -2.17 -32.18
CA LEU A 8 8.52 -3.51 -32.08
C LEU A 8 8.37 -4.02 -30.64
N LEU A 9 8.67 -3.19 -29.63
CA LEU A 9 8.57 -3.55 -28.20
C LEU A 9 7.73 -2.59 -27.34
N SER A 10 7.04 -1.59 -27.92
CA SER A 10 6.21 -0.63 -27.15
C SER A 10 4.71 -0.66 -27.45
N LEU A 11 4.23 -1.59 -28.27
CA LEU A 11 2.81 -1.72 -28.66
C LEU A 11 2.03 -2.80 -27.87
N CYS A 12 2.55 -3.28 -26.75
CA CYS A 12 1.82 -4.16 -25.81
C CYS A 12 1.59 -3.53 -24.43
N PHE A 13 1.75 -2.21 -24.28
CA PHE A 13 1.31 -1.48 -23.09
C PHE A 13 -0.22 -1.34 -23.08
N ARG A 14 -0.89 -2.32 -22.47
CA ARG A 14 -2.20 -2.16 -21.84
C ARG A 14 -2.05 -2.51 -20.37
N PRO A 15 -1.95 -1.56 -19.43
CA PRO A 15 -2.48 -1.81 -18.10
C PRO A 15 -4.01 -1.87 -18.24
N PHE A 16 -4.68 -2.65 -17.40
CA PHE A 16 -6.11 -3.00 -17.49
C PHE A 16 -6.45 -4.20 -18.40
N GLY A 17 -6.28 -5.39 -17.82
CA GLY A 17 -7.22 -6.51 -17.96
C GLY A 17 -6.94 -7.52 -19.09
N ARG A 18 -6.70 -8.77 -18.68
CA ARG A 18 -7.28 -9.92 -19.38
C ARG A 18 -8.00 -10.80 -18.36
N SER A 19 -9.32 -10.73 -18.45
CA SER A 19 -10.27 -11.71 -17.94
C SER A 19 -9.98 -13.05 -18.59
N ASP A 20 -9.67 -14.06 -17.79
CA ASP A 20 -10.01 -15.44 -18.11
C ASP A 20 -10.88 -15.98 -16.98
N GLY A 21 -12.18 -16.07 -17.28
CA GLY A 21 -13.13 -17.05 -16.74
C GLY A 21 -13.39 -17.06 -15.23
N GLY A 22 -14.31 -16.22 -14.74
CA GLY A 22 -15.00 -16.49 -13.47
C GLY A 22 -15.60 -15.29 -12.73
N GLY A 23 -16.68 -14.70 -13.26
CA GLY A 23 -17.75 -13.96 -12.55
C GLY A 23 -17.40 -12.93 -11.46
N GLY A 24 -17.46 -11.64 -11.81
CA GLY A 24 -17.64 -10.51 -10.87
C GLY A 24 -17.87 -9.20 -11.63
N GLY A 25 -18.99 -8.51 -11.38
CA GLY A 25 -19.32 -7.21 -11.97
C GLY A 25 -18.42 -6.10 -11.40
N GLY A 26 -18.12 -5.07 -12.20
CA GLY A 26 -17.36 -3.90 -11.76
C GLY A 26 -17.93 -2.65 -12.38
N GLY A 27 -17.86 -1.52 -11.67
CA GLY A 27 -18.42 -0.24 -12.08
C GLY A 27 -17.43 0.90 -11.93
N LYS A 28 -17.70 1.99 -12.67
CA LYS A 28 -16.95 3.25 -12.57
C LYS A 28 -17.93 4.41 -12.54
N GLU A 29 -17.90 5.19 -11.47
CA GLU A 29 -18.73 6.37 -11.26
C GLU A 29 -17.84 7.57 -10.91
N GLY A 30 -17.67 8.50 -11.86
CA GLY A 30 -16.80 9.66 -11.66
C GLY A 30 -15.35 9.28 -11.31
N LEU A 31 -14.89 9.73 -10.13
CA LEU A 31 -13.55 9.46 -9.57
C LEU A 31 -13.47 8.14 -8.80
N LEU A 32 -14.59 7.42 -8.65
CA LEU A 32 -14.68 6.13 -7.97
C LEU A 32 -14.69 5.00 -9.00
N TRP A 33 -13.88 3.98 -8.76
CA TRP A 33 -14.04 2.69 -9.41
C TRP A 33 -13.99 1.57 -8.38
N TYR A 34 -14.70 0.50 -8.67
CA TYR A 34 -14.80 -0.62 -7.75
C TYR A 34 -14.92 -1.94 -8.49
N ARG A 35 -14.46 -2.99 -7.82
CA ARG A 35 -14.73 -4.37 -8.19
C ARG A 35 -15.65 -4.94 -7.11
N ASP A 36 -16.84 -5.35 -7.53
CA ASP A 36 -17.73 -6.09 -6.64
C ASP A 36 -17.08 -7.40 -6.22
N VAL A 37 -17.78 -8.15 -5.38
CA VAL A 37 -17.27 -9.37 -4.78
C VAL A 37 -16.71 -10.32 -5.83
N GLY A 38 -15.44 -10.69 -5.69
CA GLY A 38 -14.82 -11.75 -6.47
C GLY A 38 -14.26 -12.85 -5.56
N LYS A 39 -13.90 -13.97 -6.18
CA LYS A 39 -13.37 -15.16 -5.48
C LYS A 39 -11.87 -15.32 -5.73
N TYR A 40 -11.09 -15.49 -4.67
CA TYR A 40 -9.67 -15.87 -4.72
C TYR A 40 -9.45 -17.12 -3.88
N GLY A 41 -8.26 -17.72 -3.98
CA GLY A 41 -7.95 -19.05 -3.42
C GLY A 41 -8.14 -19.19 -1.90
N SER A 42 -8.37 -18.09 -1.18
CA SER A 42 -8.55 -18.09 0.26
C SER A 42 -9.86 -17.42 0.74
N GLY A 43 -10.73 -16.97 -0.16
CA GLY A 43 -12.01 -16.36 0.22
C GLY A 43 -12.57 -15.38 -0.79
N ASP A 44 -13.53 -14.60 -0.34
CA ASP A 44 -14.16 -13.53 -1.12
C ASP A 44 -13.47 -12.20 -0.85
N PHE A 45 -13.46 -11.31 -1.83
CA PHE A 45 -12.88 -9.98 -1.66
C PHE A 45 -13.74 -8.94 -2.37
N SER A 46 -13.67 -7.69 -1.91
CA SER A 46 -14.19 -6.52 -2.61
C SER A 46 -13.14 -5.41 -2.63
N MET A 47 -13.21 -4.53 -3.61
CA MET A 47 -12.22 -3.46 -3.73
C MET A 47 -12.86 -2.21 -4.27
N ALA A 48 -12.50 -1.07 -3.68
CA ALA A 48 -12.94 0.24 -4.11
C ALA A 48 -11.77 1.22 -4.06
N VAL A 49 -11.69 2.10 -5.04
CA VAL A 49 -10.65 3.14 -5.10
C VAL A 49 -11.29 4.46 -5.47
N VAL A 50 -11.02 5.47 -4.66
CA VAL A 50 -11.48 6.84 -4.88
C VAL A 50 -10.28 7.71 -5.25
N GLN A 51 -10.32 8.32 -6.42
CA GLN A 51 -9.23 9.18 -6.88
C GLN A 51 -9.33 10.58 -6.27
N ALA A 52 -8.29 11.00 -5.52
CA ALA A 52 -8.17 12.35 -4.96
C ALA A 52 -7.41 13.32 -5.87
N ASN A 53 -6.31 12.82 -6.41
CA ASN A 53 -5.34 13.60 -7.15
C ASN A 53 -5.72 13.65 -8.63
N GLN A 54 -5.21 14.64 -9.36
CA GLN A 54 -5.38 14.68 -10.82
C GLN A 54 -4.86 13.40 -11.49
N VAL A 55 -3.82 12.79 -10.89
CA VAL A 55 -3.30 11.47 -11.23
C VAL A 55 -3.42 10.60 -9.99
N LEU A 56 -4.14 9.49 -10.08
CA LEU A 56 -4.18 8.49 -9.01
C LEU A 56 -2.78 7.89 -8.82
N GLU A 57 -2.21 8.10 -7.65
CA GLU A 57 -0.90 7.57 -7.28
C GLU A 57 -1.03 6.17 -6.69
N ASP A 58 -2.04 5.94 -5.85
CA ASP A 58 -2.34 4.63 -5.28
C ASP A 58 -2.52 3.54 -6.35
N GLN A 59 -1.90 2.39 -6.08
CA GLN A 59 -2.05 1.15 -6.82
C GLN A 59 -2.48 0.04 -5.88
N SER A 60 -3.08 -0.99 -6.44
CA SER A 60 -3.54 -2.13 -5.65
C SER A 60 -3.60 -3.38 -6.49
N GLN A 61 -3.41 -4.54 -5.85
CA GLN A 61 -3.37 -5.82 -6.53
C GLN A 61 -3.84 -6.96 -5.64
N ILE A 62 -4.45 -7.96 -6.27
CA ILE A 62 -4.82 -9.22 -5.62
C ILE A 62 -4.47 -10.35 -6.58
N GLU A 63 -3.65 -11.29 -6.13
CA GLU A 63 -3.15 -12.41 -6.92
C GLU A 63 -3.37 -13.72 -6.17
N SER A 64 -3.64 -14.81 -6.90
CA SER A 64 -3.82 -16.15 -6.33
C SER A 64 -2.94 -17.17 -7.05
N GLY A 65 -2.48 -18.17 -6.32
CA GLY A 65 -1.72 -19.28 -6.87
C GLY A 65 -1.45 -20.37 -5.85
N SER A 66 -0.48 -21.24 -6.12
CA SER A 66 -0.06 -22.30 -5.19
C SER A 66 0.46 -21.77 -3.85
N PHE A 67 0.96 -20.54 -3.83
CA PHE A 67 1.38 -19.80 -2.63
C PHE A 67 0.20 -19.25 -1.81
N GLY A 68 -1.04 -19.44 -2.25
CA GLY A 68 -2.25 -18.89 -1.61
C GLY A 68 -2.72 -17.59 -2.23
N THR A 69 -3.05 -16.59 -1.41
CA THR A 69 -3.56 -15.27 -1.86
C THR A 69 -2.60 -14.17 -1.47
N PHE A 70 -2.20 -13.34 -2.43
CA PHE A 70 -1.37 -12.15 -2.26
C PHE A 70 -2.25 -10.92 -2.44
N VAL A 71 -2.05 -9.93 -1.57
CA VAL A 71 -2.79 -8.66 -1.55
C VAL A 71 -1.77 -7.56 -1.41
N GLY A 72 -1.89 -6.52 -2.23
CA GLY A 72 -1.04 -5.34 -2.16
C GLY A 72 -1.85 -4.05 -2.22
N VAL A 73 -1.57 -3.13 -1.30
CA VAL A 73 -1.98 -1.72 -1.36
C VAL A 73 -0.72 -0.88 -1.37
N TYR A 74 -0.57 -0.04 -2.38
CA TYR A 74 0.63 0.75 -2.62
C TYR A 74 0.22 2.21 -2.76
N ASP A 75 0.53 3.00 -1.74
CA ASP A 75 0.22 4.42 -1.70
C ASP A 75 1.43 5.18 -2.23
N GLY A 76 1.25 5.87 -3.35
CA GLY A 76 2.32 6.54 -4.08
C GLY A 76 2.37 8.02 -3.75
N HIS A 77 3.58 8.59 -3.72
CA HIS A 77 3.76 10.02 -3.49
C HIS A 77 4.86 10.62 -4.36
N GLY A 78 4.68 11.91 -4.70
CA GLY A 78 5.61 12.65 -5.55
C GLY A 78 5.54 12.25 -7.05
N GLY A 79 4.65 11.33 -7.39
CA GLY A 79 4.42 10.74 -8.70
C GLY A 79 3.94 9.28 -8.57
N PRO A 80 3.15 8.76 -9.54
CA PRO A 80 2.66 7.38 -9.50
C PRO A 80 3.73 6.32 -9.84
N GLU A 81 4.92 6.72 -10.30
CA GLU A 81 5.89 5.79 -10.89
C GLU A 81 6.41 4.73 -9.93
N ALA A 82 6.67 5.08 -8.66
CA ALA A 82 7.12 4.09 -7.67
C ALA A 82 6.01 3.07 -7.36
N ALA A 83 4.79 3.52 -7.08
CA ALA A 83 3.67 2.64 -6.79
C ALA A 83 3.33 1.72 -7.98
N ARG A 84 3.39 2.23 -9.22
CA ARG A 84 3.24 1.42 -10.44
C ARG A 84 4.35 0.39 -10.58
N TYR A 85 5.61 0.79 -10.36
CA TYR A 85 6.73 -0.13 -10.40
C TYR A 85 6.57 -1.25 -9.37
N VAL A 86 6.17 -0.92 -8.14
CA VAL A 86 5.88 -1.90 -7.08
C VAL A 86 4.79 -2.87 -7.54
N CYS A 87 3.67 -2.35 -8.07
CA CYS A 87 2.57 -3.17 -8.59
C CYS A 87 3.02 -4.16 -9.69
N ASP A 88 3.88 -3.71 -10.61
CA ASP A 88 4.37 -4.53 -11.70
C ASP A 88 5.42 -5.59 -11.29
N HIS A 89 6.16 -5.38 -10.19
CA HIS A 89 7.36 -6.15 -9.86
C HIS A 89 7.33 -6.89 -8.53
N LEU A 90 6.70 -6.34 -7.48
CA LEU A 90 6.81 -6.88 -6.12
C LEU A 90 6.26 -8.30 -6.03
N PHE A 91 5.11 -8.57 -6.66
CA PHE A 91 4.56 -9.92 -6.70
C PHE A 91 5.42 -10.89 -7.50
N ARG A 92 6.01 -10.45 -8.62
CA ARG A 92 6.91 -11.29 -9.42
C ARG A 92 8.17 -11.66 -8.62
N ASN A 93 8.75 -10.68 -7.91
CA ASN A 93 9.89 -10.89 -7.02
C ASN A 93 9.51 -11.81 -5.86
N PHE A 94 8.30 -11.69 -5.32
CA PHE A 94 7.76 -12.62 -4.33
C PHE A 94 7.67 -14.05 -4.87
N LEU A 95 7.13 -14.25 -6.08
CA LEU A 95 7.06 -15.58 -6.70
C LEU A 95 8.45 -16.19 -6.95
N VAL A 96 9.43 -15.38 -7.36
CA VAL A 96 10.82 -15.85 -7.49
C VAL A 96 11.36 -16.28 -6.14
N ALA A 97 11.21 -15.42 -5.12
CA ALA A 97 11.70 -15.69 -3.78
C ALA A 97 11.04 -16.92 -3.14
N GLU A 98 9.75 -17.12 -3.37
CA GLU A 98 8.96 -18.26 -2.89
C GLU A 98 9.44 -19.55 -3.54
N ARG A 99 9.64 -19.57 -4.87
CA ARG A 99 10.17 -20.74 -5.58
C ARG A 99 11.57 -21.14 -5.14
N GLU A 100 12.45 -20.16 -4.89
CA GLU A 100 13.81 -20.41 -4.40
C GLU A 100 13.81 -20.96 -2.97
N GLY A 101 12.91 -20.45 -2.11
CA GLY A 101 12.82 -20.84 -0.71
C GLY A 101 11.93 -22.06 -0.44
N GLY A 102 11.08 -22.44 -1.37
CA GLY A 102 10.12 -23.55 -1.26
C GLY A 102 8.93 -23.29 -0.31
N ALA A 103 8.79 -22.09 0.25
CA ALA A 103 7.69 -21.71 1.12
C ALA A 103 7.54 -20.17 1.23
N VAL A 104 6.34 -19.75 1.66
CA VAL A 104 6.08 -18.37 2.08
C VAL A 104 6.54 -18.20 3.53
N THR A 105 7.50 -17.31 3.75
CA THR A 105 8.01 -16.92 5.07
C THR A 105 8.24 -15.41 5.14
N ALA A 106 8.54 -14.89 6.33
CA ALA A 106 8.96 -13.48 6.49
C ALA A 106 10.22 -13.15 5.69
N ASP A 107 11.15 -14.10 5.55
CA ASP A 107 12.35 -13.92 4.70
C ASP A 107 11.97 -13.87 3.21
N THR A 108 11.09 -14.76 2.74
CA THR A 108 10.58 -14.72 1.36
C THR A 108 10.02 -13.34 1.00
N ILE A 109 9.23 -12.75 1.88
CA ILE A 109 8.66 -11.41 1.67
C ILE A 109 9.75 -10.32 1.76
N SER A 110 10.65 -10.39 2.75
CA SER A 110 11.78 -9.46 2.87
C SER A 110 12.66 -9.43 1.61
N ARG A 111 12.96 -10.60 1.03
CA ARG A 111 13.71 -10.72 -0.23
C ARG A 111 12.98 -10.08 -1.41
N ALA A 112 11.66 -10.24 -1.47
CA ALA A 112 10.84 -9.63 -2.51
C ALA A 112 10.87 -8.10 -2.44
N PHE A 113 10.74 -7.52 -1.24
CA PHE A 113 10.85 -6.08 -1.02
C PHE A 113 12.24 -5.55 -1.40
N ARG A 114 13.31 -6.23 -0.93
CA ARG A 114 14.69 -5.87 -1.26
C ARG A 114 14.95 -5.86 -2.77
N ALA A 115 14.57 -6.94 -3.47
CA ALA A 115 14.73 -7.02 -4.93
C ALA A 115 13.93 -5.93 -5.66
N THR A 116 12.76 -5.55 -5.14
CA THR A 116 11.94 -4.48 -5.71
C THR A 116 12.59 -3.12 -5.54
N GLU A 117 13.11 -2.80 -4.35
CA GLU A 117 13.87 -1.57 -4.09
C GLU A 117 15.14 -1.47 -4.94
N GLU A 118 15.92 -2.55 -5.02
CA GLU A 118 17.15 -2.61 -5.81
C GLU A 118 16.86 -2.39 -7.30
N GLY A 119 15.78 -3.00 -7.80
CA GLY A 119 15.31 -2.82 -9.16
C GLY A 119 14.88 -1.37 -9.43
N PHE A 120 14.06 -0.77 -8.57
CA PHE A 120 13.64 0.62 -8.74
C PHE A 120 14.82 1.59 -8.66
N THR A 121 15.74 1.38 -7.73
CA THR A 121 16.99 2.16 -7.62
C THR A 121 17.85 2.05 -8.88
N SER A 122 17.86 0.88 -9.53
CA SER A 122 18.56 0.68 -10.80
C SER A 122 17.91 1.50 -11.92
N VAL A 123 16.57 1.52 -12.00
CA VAL A 123 15.81 2.36 -12.94
C VAL A 123 16.11 3.84 -12.73
N VAL A 124 16.12 4.31 -11.47
CA VAL A 124 16.49 5.70 -11.14
C VAL A 124 17.92 6.01 -11.59
N SER A 125 18.86 5.09 -11.38
CA SER A 125 20.25 5.25 -11.80
C SER A 125 20.42 5.34 -13.31
N GLU A 126 19.73 4.48 -14.06
CA GLU A 126 19.77 4.47 -15.53
C GLU A 126 19.18 5.74 -16.12
N LEU A 127 18.06 6.20 -15.56
CA LEU A 127 17.31 7.35 -16.09
C LEU A 127 17.75 8.69 -15.51
N TRP A 128 18.70 8.72 -14.57
CA TRP A 128 19.09 9.92 -13.80
C TRP A 128 19.33 11.17 -14.65
N SER A 129 20.03 11.04 -15.78
CA SER A 129 20.36 12.18 -16.65
C SER A 129 19.15 12.73 -17.42
N SER A 130 18.11 11.92 -17.65
CA SER A 130 16.94 12.26 -18.48
C SER A 130 15.67 12.51 -17.67
N ARG A 131 15.51 11.82 -16.53
CA ARG A 131 14.36 11.84 -15.63
C ARG A 131 14.78 11.85 -14.16
N PRO A 132 15.55 12.86 -13.72
CA PRO A 132 16.07 12.94 -12.34
C PRO A 132 14.98 12.98 -11.26
N GLN A 133 13.77 13.44 -11.60
CA GLN A 133 12.63 13.48 -10.69
C GLN A 133 12.20 12.09 -10.19
N LEU A 134 12.56 11.01 -10.88
CA LEU A 134 12.28 9.65 -10.38
C LEU A 134 13.01 9.35 -9.07
N ALA A 135 14.08 10.07 -8.73
CA ALA A 135 14.71 9.89 -7.43
C ALA A 135 13.83 10.39 -6.27
N THR A 136 12.87 11.28 -6.52
CA THR A 136 12.02 11.93 -5.49
C THR A 136 10.60 11.38 -5.45
N VAL A 137 10.30 10.30 -6.17
CA VAL A 137 9.02 9.60 -6.10
C VAL A 137 9.18 8.37 -5.21
N GLY A 138 8.14 8.01 -4.47
CA GLY A 138 8.17 6.87 -3.57
C GLY A 138 6.80 6.24 -3.40
N ALA A 139 6.77 5.11 -2.71
CA ALA A 139 5.54 4.41 -2.39
C ALA A 139 5.61 3.70 -1.03
N CYS A 140 4.61 3.93 -0.19
CA CYS A 140 4.27 3.06 0.91
C CYS A 140 3.71 1.75 0.36
N CYS A 141 3.99 0.64 1.03
CA CYS A 141 3.63 -0.70 0.58
C CYS A 141 3.11 -1.54 1.74
N LEU A 142 1.83 -1.90 1.67
CA LEU A 142 1.20 -2.87 2.54
C LEU A 142 0.91 -4.14 1.75
N VAL A 143 1.48 -5.26 2.20
CA VAL A 143 1.30 -6.58 1.59
C VAL A 143 0.72 -7.55 2.59
N GLY A 144 -0.33 -8.27 2.18
CA GLY A 144 -0.86 -9.44 2.87
C GLY A 144 -0.64 -10.70 2.04
N VAL A 145 -0.11 -11.76 2.63
CA VAL A 145 -0.02 -13.08 1.98
C VAL A 145 -0.67 -14.13 2.87
N ILE A 146 -1.75 -14.73 2.39
CA ILE A 146 -2.45 -15.81 3.08
C ILE A 146 -1.94 -17.14 2.54
N TYR A 147 -1.20 -17.86 3.36
CA TYR A 147 -0.60 -19.15 3.03
C TYR A 147 -0.77 -20.13 4.19
N GLN A 148 -1.32 -21.31 3.92
CA GLN A 148 -1.49 -22.39 4.92
C GLN A 148 -2.10 -21.90 6.26
N GLN A 149 -3.24 -21.21 6.23
CA GLN A 149 -3.91 -20.65 7.41
C GLN A 149 -3.08 -19.62 8.20
N THR A 150 -2.00 -19.11 7.63
CA THR A 150 -1.22 -18.00 8.19
C THR A 150 -1.35 -16.79 7.29
N LEU A 151 -1.67 -15.65 7.89
CA LEU A 151 -1.60 -14.35 7.24
C LEU A 151 -0.24 -13.72 7.56
N PHE A 152 0.61 -13.58 6.54
CA PHE A 152 1.80 -12.75 6.61
C PHE A 152 1.46 -11.32 6.20
N ILE A 153 1.92 -10.36 6.98
CA ILE A 153 1.65 -8.93 6.77
C ILE A 153 2.99 -8.23 6.74
N ALA A 154 3.32 -7.61 5.63
CA ALA A 154 4.50 -6.76 5.50
C ALA A 154 4.05 -5.33 5.28
N ASN A 155 4.39 -4.43 6.20
CA ASN A 155 4.08 -3.02 6.09
C ASN A 155 5.34 -2.16 5.97
N LEU A 156 5.32 -1.23 5.02
CA LEU A 156 6.36 -0.27 4.73
C LEU A 156 5.69 1.08 4.51
N GLY A 157 5.79 2.00 5.48
CA GLY A 157 5.00 3.25 5.48
C GLY A 157 3.80 3.16 6.42
N ASP A 158 2.74 3.88 6.09
CA ASP A 158 1.60 4.20 6.97
C ASP A 158 0.22 3.76 6.44
N SER A 159 0.22 2.94 5.40
CA SER A 159 -0.91 2.06 5.14
C SER A 159 -1.12 1.09 6.31
N ARG A 160 -2.33 0.57 6.48
CA ARG A 160 -2.71 -0.26 7.63
C ARG A 160 -3.65 -1.41 7.27
N VAL A 161 -3.47 -2.54 7.96
CA VAL A 161 -4.42 -3.65 7.98
C VAL A 161 -5.08 -3.80 9.35
N VAL A 162 -6.42 -3.93 9.33
CA VAL A 162 -7.26 -4.13 10.51
C VAL A 162 -8.08 -5.41 10.35
N LEU A 163 -8.02 -6.27 11.36
CA LEU A 163 -8.80 -7.49 11.49
C LEU A 163 -10.11 -7.19 12.23
N GLY A 164 -11.23 -7.57 11.61
CA GLY A 164 -12.50 -7.75 12.30
C GLY A 164 -12.53 -9.15 12.94
N LYS A 165 -12.51 -9.22 14.27
CA LYS A 165 -12.58 -10.48 15.03
C LYS A 165 -13.89 -10.59 15.82
N LYS A 166 -14.59 -11.71 15.69
CA LYS A 166 -15.79 -12.02 16.51
C LYS A 166 -15.41 -12.09 17.99
N VAL A 167 -16.17 -11.38 18.83
CA VAL A 167 -15.99 -11.39 20.29
C VAL A 167 -17.19 -12.06 20.95
N GLY A 168 -16.91 -13.15 21.68
CA GLY A 168 -17.92 -13.87 22.45
C GLY A 168 -19.07 -14.43 21.60
N ASN A 169 -20.18 -14.73 22.26
CA ASN A 169 -21.38 -15.30 21.62
C ASN A 169 -22.42 -14.24 21.22
N THR A 170 -22.12 -12.95 21.45
CA THR A 170 -23.07 -11.84 21.24
C THR A 170 -23.08 -11.32 19.80
N GLY A 171 -22.18 -11.80 18.94
CA GLY A 171 -22.05 -11.35 17.56
C GLY A 171 -21.36 -9.99 17.39
N GLY A 172 -20.72 -9.47 18.45
CA GLY A 172 -19.92 -8.24 18.37
C GLY A 172 -18.58 -8.46 17.66
N MET A 173 -18.03 -7.40 17.09
CA MET A 173 -16.75 -7.40 16.38
C MET A 173 -15.74 -6.50 17.10
N ALA A 174 -14.54 -7.03 17.37
CA ALA A 174 -13.39 -6.23 17.77
C ALA A 174 -12.58 -5.84 16.53
N ALA A 175 -12.07 -4.61 16.55
CA ALA A 175 -11.09 -4.14 15.59
C ALA A 175 -9.68 -4.37 16.16
N ILE A 176 -8.86 -5.13 15.43
CA ILE A 176 -7.48 -5.44 15.82
C ILE A 176 -6.56 -4.99 14.69
N GLN A 177 -5.77 -3.95 14.93
CA GLN A 177 -4.73 -3.54 13.99
C GLN A 177 -3.61 -4.58 13.99
N LEU A 178 -3.24 -5.07 12.80
CA LEU A 178 -2.22 -6.10 12.65
C LEU A 178 -0.89 -5.57 12.05
N SER A 179 -0.85 -4.32 11.58
CA SER A 179 0.36 -3.69 11.04
C SER A 179 0.91 -2.59 11.93
N THR A 180 2.24 -2.54 12.06
CA THR A 180 2.96 -1.37 12.58
C THR A 180 3.09 -0.33 11.48
N GLU A 181 2.68 0.91 11.76
CA GLU A 181 2.81 2.05 10.84
C GLU A 181 4.13 2.80 11.07
N HIS A 182 4.67 3.37 10.00
CA HIS A 182 5.98 4.01 9.96
C HIS A 182 5.85 5.50 9.62
N ASN A 183 5.01 6.22 10.38
CA ASN A 183 4.74 7.65 10.22
C ASN A 183 5.36 8.46 11.38
N ALA A 184 6.03 9.57 11.09
CA ALA A 184 6.67 10.45 12.07
C ALA A 184 5.69 11.14 13.03
N SER A 185 4.38 11.09 12.76
CA SER A 185 3.34 11.51 13.71
C SER A 185 3.27 10.58 14.93
N LEU A 186 3.73 9.34 14.81
CA LEU A 186 3.84 8.38 15.91
C LEU A 186 5.13 8.63 16.71
N GLU A 187 5.00 8.73 18.02
CA GLU A 187 6.14 9.01 18.92
C GLU A 187 7.21 7.92 18.86
N ALA A 188 6.81 6.66 18.77
CA ALA A 188 7.74 5.53 18.64
C ALA A 188 8.64 5.66 17.40
N ILE A 189 8.07 6.08 16.26
CA ILE A 189 8.84 6.28 15.02
C ILE A 189 9.78 7.49 15.14
N ARG A 190 9.36 8.55 15.85
CA ARG A 190 10.26 9.68 16.16
C ARG A 190 11.43 9.26 17.04
N HIS A 191 11.20 8.36 17.99
CA HIS A 191 12.25 7.82 18.85
C HIS A 191 13.22 6.95 18.04
N GLU A 192 12.70 6.01 17.26
CA GLU A 192 13.48 5.15 16.36
C GLU A 192 14.39 5.98 15.43
N LEU A 193 13.84 7.01 14.78
CA LEU A 193 14.62 7.90 13.91
C LEU A 193 15.74 8.64 14.65
N LYS A 194 15.50 9.09 15.89
CA LYS A 194 16.53 9.75 16.71
C LYS A 194 17.61 8.79 17.17
N GLU A 195 17.26 7.54 17.47
CA GLU A 195 18.22 6.50 17.85
C GLU A 195 19.10 6.06 16.68
N LEU A 196 18.53 5.95 15.48
CA LEU A 196 19.26 5.62 14.26
C LEU A 196 20.15 6.77 13.79
N HIS A 197 19.78 8.01 14.08
CA HIS A 197 20.49 9.22 13.66
C HIS A 197 20.83 10.14 14.86
N PRO A 198 21.65 9.69 15.82
CA PRO A 198 21.89 10.42 17.08
C PRO A 198 22.61 11.76 16.89
N ASN A 199 23.30 11.93 15.75
CA ASN A 199 24.04 13.13 15.39
C ASN A 199 23.27 14.07 14.44
N ASP A 200 22.02 13.74 14.09
CA ASP A 200 21.20 14.55 13.20
C ASP A 200 20.03 15.17 13.98
N PRO A 201 20.21 16.37 14.57
CA PRO A 201 19.15 17.04 15.32
C PRO A 201 17.95 17.43 14.43
N GLN A 202 18.10 17.38 13.10
CA GLN A 202 17.06 17.69 12.12
C GLN A 202 16.40 16.44 11.56
N ILE A 203 16.68 15.24 12.07
CA ILE A 203 16.13 13.98 11.54
C ILE A 203 14.60 14.00 11.51
N VAL A 204 13.97 14.60 12.53
CA VAL A 204 12.52 14.74 12.65
C VAL A 204 12.19 16.18 13.03
N VAL A 205 11.39 16.85 12.20
CA VAL A 205 11.05 18.27 12.35
C VAL A 205 9.54 18.45 12.34
N LEU A 206 9.02 19.25 13.29
CA LEU A 206 7.64 19.70 13.28
C LEU A 206 7.50 20.88 12.32
N LYS A 207 6.79 20.70 11.20
CA LYS A 207 6.62 21.72 10.16
C LYS A 207 5.15 21.87 9.83
N HIS A 208 4.62 23.08 9.99
CA HIS A 208 3.18 23.39 9.81
C HIS A 208 2.26 22.48 10.63
N GLY A 209 2.64 22.17 11.88
CA GLY A 209 1.85 21.32 12.78
C GLY A 209 1.95 19.82 12.52
N VAL A 210 2.75 19.39 11.54
CA VAL A 210 2.92 17.98 11.17
C VAL A 210 4.38 17.55 11.31
N TRP A 211 4.62 16.39 11.92
CA TRP A 211 5.96 15.83 12.07
C TRP A 211 6.44 15.24 10.75
N ARG A 212 7.66 15.58 10.33
CA ARG A 212 8.25 15.16 9.05
C ARG A 212 9.71 14.74 9.22
N VAL A 213 10.10 13.67 8.54
CA VAL A 213 11.50 13.25 8.36
C VAL A 213 12.24 14.30 7.55
N LYS A 214 13.33 14.84 8.10
CA LYS A 214 14.11 15.99 7.58
C LYS A 214 13.25 17.21 7.16
N GLY A 215 12.04 17.34 7.70
CA GLY A 215 11.10 18.41 7.32
C GLY A 215 10.47 18.28 5.93
N ILE A 216 10.58 17.10 5.29
CA ILE A 216 10.12 16.85 3.91
C ILE A 216 8.91 15.90 3.88
N ILE A 217 9.06 14.68 4.37
CA ILE A 217 8.07 13.59 4.21
C ILE A 217 7.58 13.06 5.57
N GLN A 218 6.36 12.53 5.67
CA GLN A 218 5.79 12.02 6.93
C GLN A 218 6.19 10.57 7.23
N VAL A 219 6.42 9.75 6.21
CA VAL A 219 6.81 8.35 6.40
C VAL A 219 8.31 8.19 6.59
N SER A 220 8.72 7.20 7.38
CA SER A 220 10.13 6.82 7.59
C SER A 220 10.57 5.65 6.72
N ARG A 221 9.63 4.99 6.04
CA ARG A 221 9.88 3.81 5.20
C ARG A 221 9.04 3.85 3.92
N SER A 222 9.68 3.54 2.79
CA SER A 222 9.04 3.48 1.47
C SER A 222 9.90 2.67 0.48
N ILE A 223 9.33 2.25 -0.64
CA ILE A 223 10.10 1.93 -1.86
C ILE A 223 10.30 3.24 -2.63
N GLY A 224 11.46 3.42 -3.26
CA GLY A 224 11.78 4.69 -3.93
C GLY A 224 12.33 5.74 -2.97
N ASP A 225 12.01 7.02 -3.16
CA ASP A 225 12.63 8.14 -2.43
C ASP A 225 14.16 8.02 -2.37
N VAL A 226 14.75 7.58 -3.47
CA VAL A 226 16.15 7.16 -3.57
C VAL A 226 17.11 8.31 -3.20
N TYR A 227 16.67 9.57 -3.36
CA TYR A 227 17.39 10.75 -2.89
C TYR A 227 17.62 10.79 -1.37
N MET A 228 16.74 10.19 -0.56
CA MET A 228 16.88 10.09 0.91
C MET A 228 17.56 8.80 1.36
N LYS A 229 18.01 7.96 0.41
CA LYS A 229 18.67 6.67 0.69
C LYS A 229 20.10 6.62 0.18
N HIS A 230 20.40 7.32 -0.92
CA HIS A 230 21.74 7.35 -1.51
C HIS A 230 22.18 8.78 -1.84
N ALA A 231 23.31 9.20 -1.25
CA ALA A 231 23.81 10.58 -1.34
C ALA A 231 24.05 11.04 -2.80
N ARG A 232 24.38 10.10 -3.69
CA ARG A 232 24.61 10.37 -5.12
C ARG A 232 23.38 10.93 -5.87
N PHE A 233 22.18 10.76 -5.32
CA PHE A 233 20.94 11.29 -5.91
C PHE A 233 20.40 12.52 -5.16
N ASN A 234 20.93 12.83 -3.98
CA ASN A 234 20.61 14.08 -3.26
C ASN A 234 21.41 15.27 -3.80
N ARG A 235 21.26 15.58 -5.10
CA ARG A 235 22.00 16.65 -5.77
C ARG A 235 21.30 17.10 -7.04
N GLU A 236 21.76 18.19 -7.63
CA GLU A 236 21.29 18.61 -8.95
C GLU A 236 21.37 17.43 -9.95
N PRO A 237 20.34 17.27 -10.80
CA PRO A 237 19.32 18.28 -11.14
C PRO A 237 17.97 18.17 -10.40
N ILE A 238 17.84 17.43 -9.27
CA ILE A 238 16.57 17.47 -8.51
C ILE A 238 16.31 18.84 -7.90
N ASN A 239 15.03 19.21 -7.78
CA ASN A 239 14.62 20.50 -7.24
C ASN A 239 15.18 20.71 -5.83
N SER A 240 15.64 21.94 -5.53
CA SER A 240 16.22 22.29 -4.22
C SER A 240 15.30 22.01 -3.04
N LYS A 241 13.97 22.01 -3.21
CA LYS A 241 13.02 21.66 -2.15
C LYS A 241 13.17 20.23 -1.62
N PHE A 242 13.73 19.32 -2.42
CA PHE A 242 13.99 17.93 -2.05
C PHE A 242 15.44 17.72 -1.60
N ARG A 243 16.33 18.70 -1.79
CA ARG A 243 17.74 18.52 -1.45
C ARG A 243 17.96 18.66 0.04
N LEU A 244 18.50 17.64 0.70
CA LEU A 244 18.93 17.76 2.09
C LEU A 244 20.17 18.66 2.14
N PRO A 245 20.20 19.69 3.01
CA PRO A 245 21.31 20.64 3.07
C PRO A 245 22.59 20.05 3.66
N GLU A 246 22.46 19.05 4.53
CA GLU A 246 23.57 18.38 5.20
C GLU A 246 23.99 17.11 4.43
N PRO A 247 25.28 16.72 4.48
CA PRO A 247 25.75 15.46 3.92
C PRO A 247 24.98 14.26 4.52
N MET A 248 24.66 13.30 3.67
CA MET A 248 23.98 12.06 4.07
C MET A 248 24.99 10.93 4.19
N ASP A 249 25.47 10.70 5.41
CA ASP A 249 26.47 9.64 5.71
C ASP A 249 25.84 8.24 5.74
N MET A 250 24.52 8.16 5.95
CA MET A 250 23.75 6.92 5.98
C MET A 250 22.32 7.15 5.44
N PRO A 251 21.62 6.11 4.96
CA PRO A 251 20.23 6.25 4.49
C PRO A 251 19.32 6.83 5.57
N ILE A 252 18.54 7.87 5.23
CA ILE A 252 17.58 8.52 6.14
C ILE A 252 16.25 7.75 6.19
N MET A 253 15.92 7.04 5.11
CA MET A 253 14.73 6.19 5.03
C MET A 253 15.08 4.74 4.77
N SER A 254 14.20 3.84 5.18
CA SER A 254 14.37 2.40 4.99
C SER A 254 13.39 1.83 3.96
N ALA A 255 13.85 0.83 3.21
CA ALA A 255 13.01 0.01 2.32
C ALA A 255 12.68 -1.36 2.94
N SER A 256 13.03 -1.57 4.21
CA SER A 256 12.77 -2.83 4.93
C SER A 256 11.40 -2.82 5.61
N PRO A 257 10.47 -3.70 5.22
CA PRO A 257 9.15 -3.76 5.83
C PRO A 257 9.23 -4.34 7.26
N THR A 258 8.27 -3.95 8.11
CA THR A 258 7.98 -4.70 9.33
C THR A 258 7.04 -5.84 8.99
N ILE A 259 7.40 -7.07 9.36
CA ILE A 259 6.65 -8.27 9.00
C ILE A 259 6.06 -8.96 10.23
N LEU A 260 4.75 -9.21 10.20
CA LEU A 260 4.02 -10.01 11.18
C LEU A 260 3.51 -11.30 10.52
N ALA A 261 3.59 -12.43 11.24
CA ALA A 261 2.89 -13.66 10.90
C ALA A 261 1.76 -13.88 11.90
N HIS A 262 0.52 -13.88 11.41
CA HIS A 262 -0.69 -14.04 12.20
C HIS A 262 -1.41 -15.34 11.83
N PRO A 263 -1.45 -16.36 12.71
CA PRO A 263 -2.27 -17.54 12.50
C PRO A 263 -3.76 -17.17 12.43
N LEU A 264 -4.42 -17.54 11.35
CA LEU A 264 -5.84 -17.26 11.16
C LEU A 264 -6.67 -18.21 12.04
N HIS A 265 -7.63 -17.64 12.76
CA HIS A 265 -8.56 -18.39 13.60
C HIS A 265 -9.99 -18.31 13.06
N PRO A 266 -10.88 -19.27 13.40
CA PRO A 266 -12.30 -19.21 13.01
C PRO A 266 -13.07 -17.97 13.50
N SER A 267 -12.55 -17.27 14.51
CA SER A 267 -13.11 -16.00 14.99
C SER A 267 -12.67 -14.79 14.14
N ASP A 268 -11.66 -14.93 13.29
CA ASP A 268 -11.17 -13.90 12.39
C ASP A 268 -12.11 -13.85 11.17
N SER A 269 -12.89 -12.78 11.02
CA SER A 269 -14.02 -12.75 10.08
C SER A 269 -13.75 -11.98 8.79
N PHE A 270 -12.91 -10.94 8.85
CA PHE A 270 -12.50 -10.17 7.67
C PHE A 270 -11.27 -9.32 7.95
N LEU A 271 -10.60 -8.90 6.88
CA LEU A 271 -9.42 -8.04 6.90
C LEU A 271 -9.68 -6.81 6.04
N ILE A 272 -9.33 -5.64 6.54
CA ILE A 272 -9.40 -4.36 5.81
C ILE A 272 -7.97 -3.94 5.52
N PHE A 273 -7.59 -3.84 4.24
CA PHE A 273 -6.31 -3.30 3.79
C PHE A 273 -6.55 -1.94 3.14
N ALA A 274 -5.96 -0.87 3.66
CA ALA A 274 -6.13 0.45 3.06
C ALA A 274 -4.91 1.34 3.23
N SER A 275 -4.78 2.31 2.31
CA SER A 275 -3.83 3.42 2.42
C SER A 275 -4.26 4.40 3.51
N ASP A 276 -3.36 5.34 3.86
CA ASP A 276 -3.59 6.30 4.94
C ASP A 276 -4.83 7.16 4.70
N GLY A 277 -5.18 7.45 3.43
CA GLY A 277 -6.33 8.28 3.10
C GLY A 277 -7.68 7.70 3.57
N LEU A 278 -7.77 6.41 3.94
CA LEU A 278 -8.93 5.91 4.71
C LEU A 278 -8.76 6.18 6.21
N TRP A 279 -7.59 5.83 6.76
CA TRP A 279 -7.30 5.82 8.19
C TRP A 279 -7.14 7.22 8.80
N GLU A 280 -6.89 8.24 7.98
CA GLU A 280 -6.95 9.65 8.37
C GLU A 280 -8.39 10.10 8.69
N HIS A 281 -9.41 9.38 8.19
CA HIS A 281 -10.82 9.76 8.34
C HIS A 281 -11.63 8.79 9.20
N LEU A 282 -11.22 7.53 9.31
CA LEU A 282 -11.94 6.51 10.07
C LEU A 282 -11.06 5.86 11.14
N SER A 283 -11.63 5.71 12.34
CA SER A 283 -11.03 4.83 13.36
C SER A 283 -11.15 3.36 12.94
N ASN A 284 -10.29 2.52 13.53
CA ASN A 284 -10.31 1.08 13.30
C ASN A 284 -11.69 0.47 13.65
N GLU A 285 -12.26 0.90 14.78
CA GLU A 285 -13.58 0.46 15.27
C GLU A 285 -14.66 0.88 14.30
N LYS A 286 -14.65 2.15 13.86
CA LYS A 286 -15.66 2.64 12.93
C LYS A 286 -15.59 1.90 11.60
N ALA A 287 -14.40 1.63 11.07
CA ALA A 287 -14.22 0.86 9.85
C ALA A 287 -14.76 -0.58 10.00
N VAL A 288 -14.42 -1.27 11.10
CA VAL A 288 -14.92 -2.61 11.41
C VAL A 288 -16.44 -2.62 11.61
N ASP A 289 -16.99 -1.64 12.30
CA ASP A 289 -18.44 -1.50 12.51
C ASP A 289 -19.17 -1.28 11.19
N ILE A 290 -18.62 -0.46 10.29
CA ILE A 290 -19.19 -0.23 8.97
C ILE A 290 -19.21 -1.54 8.17
N VAL A 291 -18.08 -2.25 8.10
CA VAL A 291 -17.97 -3.54 7.39
C VAL A 291 -18.91 -4.59 8.01
N HIS A 292 -18.96 -4.67 9.35
CA HIS A 292 -19.82 -5.61 10.07
C HIS A 292 -21.31 -5.31 9.92
N SER A 293 -21.71 -4.04 9.96
CA SER A 293 -23.11 -3.61 9.87
C SER A 293 -23.65 -3.66 8.43
N HIS A 294 -22.76 -3.68 7.45
CA HIS A 294 -23.12 -3.82 6.04
C HIS A 294 -22.50 -5.09 5.48
N PRO A 295 -22.77 -6.25 6.11
CA PRO A 295 -22.21 -7.47 5.64
C PRO A 295 -22.85 -7.83 4.31
N HIS A 296 -23.88 -7.12 3.78
CA HIS A 296 -24.69 -7.53 2.62
C HIS A 296 -24.99 -6.49 1.52
N ALA A 297 -24.43 -5.28 1.54
CA ALA A 297 -24.92 -4.18 0.71
C ALA A 297 -24.27 -4.11 -0.69
N VAL A 298 -24.81 -4.86 -1.65
CA VAL A 298 -24.81 -4.47 -3.07
C VAL A 298 -26.17 -3.85 -3.37
N ARG A 299 -26.35 -2.56 -3.02
CA ARG A 299 -27.28 -1.55 -3.60
C ARG A 299 -27.72 -0.49 -2.57
N THR A 300 -27.42 0.76 -2.94
CA THR A 300 -28.14 2.02 -2.65
C THR A 300 -28.58 2.30 -1.20
N PHE A 301 -27.99 3.32 -0.56
CA PHE A 301 -28.70 4.32 0.26
C PHE A 301 -27.76 5.49 0.62
N PHE A 302 -27.98 6.69 0.04
CA PHE A 302 -27.64 7.98 0.65
C PHE A 302 -28.68 9.02 0.20
N PRO A 303 -29.31 9.78 1.13
CA PRO A 303 -30.01 11.02 0.79
C PRO A 303 -28.99 12.18 0.58
N PRO A 304 -29.31 13.21 -0.24
CA PRO A 304 -28.41 14.33 -0.54
C PRO A 304 -28.50 15.47 0.49
N PRO A 305 -27.61 16.50 0.45
CA PRO A 305 -26.15 16.45 0.48
C PRO A 305 -25.59 17.17 1.73
N LEU A 306 -24.40 16.78 2.20
CA LEU A 306 -23.57 17.64 3.05
C LEU A 306 -22.26 17.89 2.31
N THR A 307 -22.06 19.15 1.95
CA THR A 307 -20.85 19.68 1.35
C THR A 307 -19.78 19.78 2.44
N ILE A 308 -18.86 18.80 2.55
CA ILE A 308 -17.64 18.98 3.33
C ILE A 308 -16.52 19.39 2.38
N ILE A 309 -16.45 20.69 2.12
CA ILE A 309 -15.24 21.32 1.56
C ILE A 309 -14.25 21.40 2.73
N SER A 310 -13.39 20.38 2.88
CA SER A 310 -12.11 20.55 3.57
C SER A 310 -11.11 21.14 2.57
N PRO A 311 -10.37 22.22 2.89
CA PRO A 311 -9.39 22.81 1.97
C PRO A 311 -8.13 21.96 1.77
N TYR A 312 -8.04 20.75 2.35
CA TYR A 312 -6.93 19.83 2.16
C TYR A 312 -7.46 18.51 1.59
N HIS A 313 -7.10 18.22 0.34
CA HIS A 313 -7.54 17.06 -0.44
C HIS A 313 -6.80 15.78 0.01
N CYS A 314 -7.53 14.74 0.42
CA CYS A 314 -7.07 13.34 0.48
C CYS A 314 -8.24 12.41 0.13
N TYR A 315 -8.04 11.45 -0.78
CA TYR A 315 -8.94 10.33 -1.11
C TYR A 315 -8.08 9.12 -1.55
N PHE A 316 -8.58 7.90 -1.32
CA PHE A 316 -7.78 6.72 -0.96
C PHE A 316 -8.01 5.47 -1.83
N CYS A 317 -7.13 4.48 -1.68
CA CYS A 317 -7.33 3.11 -2.14
C CYS A 317 -7.72 2.17 -0.98
N LEU A 318 -8.82 1.43 -1.18
CA LEU A 318 -9.36 0.46 -0.22
C LEU A 318 -9.48 -0.93 -0.87
N ILE A 319 -8.73 -1.90 -0.33
CA ILE A 319 -9.00 -3.32 -0.58
C ILE A 319 -9.63 -3.92 0.67
N MET A 320 -10.82 -4.49 0.53
CA MET A 320 -11.45 -5.27 1.60
C MET A 320 -11.43 -6.75 1.24
N LEU A 321 -10.88 -7.57 2.13
CA LEU A 321 -10.87 -9.02 1.98
C LEU A 321 -11.73 -9.63 3.07
N ALA A 322 -12.82 -10.30 2.66
CA ALA A 322 -13.67 -11.03 3.57
C ALA A 322 -13.23 -12.50 3.61
N TYR A 323 -12.67 -12.93 4.74
CA TYR A 323 -12.20 -14.30 4.91
C TYR A 323 -13.23 -15.12 5.68
N ASN A 324 -13.78 -16.19 5.09
CA ASN A 324 -14.74 -17.04 5.81
C ASN A 324 -14.41 -18.53 5.66
N LEU A 325 -14.03 -19.18 6.78
CA LEU A 325 -13.64 -20.61 6.85
C LEU A 325 -14.78 -21.55 7.26
N SER A 326 -16.02 -21.07 7.43
CA SER A 326 -17.17 -21.96 7.57
C SER A 326 -18.48 -21.26 7.17
N VAL A 327 -19.12 -21.82 6.14
CA VAL A 327 -20.51 -21.55 5.71
C VAL A 327 -20.77 -20.20 5.03
N MET A 328 -21.02 -20.30 3.71
CA MET A 328 -21.80 -19.49 2.76
C MET A 328 -21.92 -17.94 2.90
N ASP A 329 -21.67 -17.31 1.73
CA ASP A 329 -22.22 -16.04 1.18
C ASP A 329 -21.40 -14.73 1.27
N CYS A 330 -21.42 -14.00 0.13
CA CYS A 330 -20.39 -13.12 -0.50
C CYS A 330 -20.66 -11.59 -0.44
N TRP A 331 -19.76 -10.65 -0.05
CA TRP A 331 -20.19 -9.21 0.12
C TRP A 331 -19.14 -8.05 -0.05
N CYS A 332 -19.61 -6.85 -0.43
CA CYS A 332 -18.86 -5.62 -0.81
C CYS A 332 -19.31 -4.39 0.01
N LEU A 333 -18.41 -3.43 0.27
CA LEU A 333 -18.71 -2.17 0.96
C LEU A 333 -18.36 -0.95 0.08
N HIS A 334 -19.33 -0.07 -0.13
CA HIS A 334 -19.14 1.28 -0.70
C HIS A 334 -18.96 2.26 0.46
N ILE A 335 -17.74 2.74 0.69
CA ILE A 335 -17.50 3.88 1.59
C ILE A 335 -17.52 5.15 0.73
N CYS A 336 -18.70 5.74 0.56
CA CYS A 336 -18.79 7.16 0.22
C CYS A 336 -18.65 7.94 1.54
N LEU A 337 -17.42 8.37 1.86
CA LEU A 337 -17.22 9.48 2.79
C LEU A 337 -17.68 10.74 2.06
N PHE A 338 -18.85 11.27 2.42
CA PHE A 338 -19.33 12.59 1.97
C PHE A 338 -18.72 13.70 2.81
#